data_AF-A0A7S0ZPI9-F1
#
_entry.id   AF-A0A7S0ZPI9-F1
#
_cell.length_a   1.000
_cell.length_b   1.000
_cell.length_c   1.000
_cell.angle_alpha   90.00
_cell.angle_beta   90.00
_cell.angle_gamma   90.00
#
_symmetry.space_group_name_H-M   'P 1'
#
loop_
_entity.id
_entity.type
_entity.pdbx_description
1 polymer ?
#
loop_
_entity_poly.entity_id
_entity_poly.type
_entity_poly.pdbx_seq_one_letter_code
_entity_poly.pdbx_strand_id
1 'polypeptide(L)'
;DVVQRHALIETHVRCYCLREHKVRGFELTPLRLSVPDDNIGGSLMLSIPTVVAHRIDTWSPLSPEQRRLLTCPQKQPDEKERQQRLLRIGNAVWPGLQERQSDCDSGN
;
A
#
# COMPACT_ATOMS: atom_id res chain seq x y z
N ASP A 1 -6.56 26.04 -8.51
CA ASP A 1 -6.36 26.23 -7.06
C ASP A 1 -7.58 25.79 -6.28
N VAL A 2 -7.53 24.61 -5.67
CA VAL A 2 -8.60 24.16 -4.76
C VAL A 2 -8.35 24.83 -3.41
N VAL A 3 -9.05 25.94 -3.16
CA VAL A 3 -8.97 26.66 -1.88
C VAL A 3 -9.81 25.89 -0.86
N GLN A 4 -9.15 25.10 -0.02
CA GLN A 4 -9.77 24.33 1.04
C GLN A 4 -10.24 25.29 2.14
N ARG A 5 -11.55 25.40 2.37
CA ARG A 5 -12.15 26.34 3.33
C ARG A 5 -11.95 25.95 4.80
N HIS A 6 -11.52 24.73 5.05
CA HIS A 6 -11.28 24.18 6.39
C HIS A 6 -9.93 23.50 6.43
N ALA A 7 -9.14 23.80 7.45
CA ALA A 7 -7.86 23.13 7.67
C ALA A 7 -8.12 21.67 8.10
N LEU A 8 -7.42 20.73 7.47
CA LEU A 8 -7.37 19.37 7.95
C LEU A 8 -6.33 19.28 9.07
N ILE A 9 -6.71 18.70 10.19
CA ILE A 9 -5.88 18.55 11.39
C ILE A 9 -5.41 17.09 11.43
N GLU A 10 -4.16 16.85 11.87
CA GLU A 10 -3.59 15.51 12.06
C GLU A 10 -3.70 14.61 10.82
N THR A 11 -3.32 15.15 9.65
CA THR A 11 -3.44 14.38 8.42
C THR A 11 -2.28 13.42 8.23
N HIS A 12 -2.58 12.22 7.76
CA HIS A 12 -1.62 11.17 7.45
C HIS A 12 -1.86 10.67 6.03
N VAL A 13 -0.79 10.22 5.38
CA VAL A 13 -0.86 9.62 4.05
C VAL A 13 -0.25 8.23 4.11
N ARG A 14 -0.88 7.29 3.43
CA ARG A 14 -0.37 5.93 3.21
C ARG A 14 -0.34 5.68 1.71
N CYS A 15 0.76 5.15 1.21
CA CYS A 15 0.90 4.80 -0.20
C CYS A 15 0.91 3.28 -0.38
N TYR A 16 0.32 2.80 -1.47
CA TYR A 16 0.25 1.38 -1.79
C TYR A 16 0.67 1.16 -3.24
N CYS A 17 1.43 0.10 -3.47
CA CYS A 17 1.76 -0.43 -4.77
C CYS A 17 0.72 -1.49 -5.15
N LEU A 18 -0.01 -1.25 -6.24
CA LEU A 18 -0.88 -2.25 -6.85
C LEU A 18 -0.07 -3.01 -7.91
N ARG A 19 0.04 -4.33 -7.76
CA ARG A 19 0.75 -5.21 -8.71
C ARG A 19 -0.15 -6.31 -9.21
N GLU A 20 -0.02 -6.65 -10.49
CA GLU A 20 -0.70 -7.81 -11.07
C GLU A 20 0.24 -9.02 -11.05
N HIS A 21 -0.17 -10.06 -10.32
CA HIS A 21 0.52 -11.33 -10.26
C HIS A 21 -0.16 -12.34 -11.18
N LYS A 22 0.57 -12.92 -12.13
CA LYS A 22 0.05 -13.86 -13.15
C LYS A 22 -0.81 -15.00 -12.59
N VAL A 23 -0.51 -15.43 -11.36
CA VAL A 23 -1.13 -16.58 -10.68
C VAL A 23 -2.10 -16.15 -9.57
N ARG A 24 -1.88 -14.99 -8.94
CA ARG A 24 -2.60 -14.57 -7.72
C ARG A 24 -3.61 -13.45 -7.99
N GLY A 25 -3.60 -12.87 -9.18
CA GLY A 25 -4.38 -11.68 -9.50
C GLY A 25 -3.71 -10.42 -8.95
N PHE A 26 -4.49 -9.40 -8.64
CA PHE A 26 -3.98 -8.15 -8.09
C PHE A 26 -3.59 -8.31 -6.62
N GLU A 27 -2.44 -7.75 -6.26
CA GLU A 27 -1.92 -7.68 -4.91
C GLU A 27 -1.59 -6.23 -4.55
N LEU A 28 -1.93 -5.85 -3.32
CA LEU A 28 -1.62 -4.55 -2.75
C LEU A 28 -0.47 -4.71 -1.76
N THR A 29 0.58 -3.91 -1.92
CA THR A 29 1.74 -3.90 -1.03
C THR A 29 1.95 -2.48 -0.51
N PRO A 30 2.09 -2.26 0.81
CA PRO A 30 2.33 -0.92 1.35
C PRO A 30 3.68 -0.36 0.89
N LEU A 31 3.73 0.95 0.65
CA LEU A 31 4.93 1.71 0.29
C LEU A 31 5.35 2.57 1.48
N ARG A 32 6.59 2.40 1.92
CA ARG A 32 7.19 3.21 3.00
C ARG A 32 7.45 4.65 2.55
N LEU A 33 7.01 5.64 3.29
CA LEU A 33 7.26 7.04 3.00
C LEU A 33 8.54 7.52 3.68
N SER A 34 9.36 8.26 2.93
CA SER A 34 10.53 8.97 3.45
C SER A 34 10.21 10.40 3.86
N VAL A 35 9.21 11.01 3.23
CA VAL A 35 8.72 12.36 3.55
C VAL A 35 7.20 12.35 3.44
N PRO A 36 6.47 12.67 4.52
CA PRO A 36 6.94 12.57 5.90
C PRO A 36 7.29 11.10 6.21
N ASP A 37 8.22 10.86 7.14
CA ASP A 37 8.61 9.48 7.52
C ASP A 37 7.44 8.82 8.27
N ASP A 38 6.83 7.82 7.64
CA ASP A 38 5.65 7.14 8.15
C ASP A 38 5.99 6.21 9.33
N ASN A 39 7.21 5.70 9.41
CA ASN A 39 7.67 4.86 10.52
C ASN A 39 7.68 5.57 11.88
N ILE A 40 7.73 6.91 11.87
CA ILE A 40 7.68 7.73 13.09
C ILE A 40 6.33 8.43 13.26
N GLY A 41 5.31 8.04 12.49
CA GLY A 41 3.99 8.65 12.53
C GLY A 41 3.95 10.06 11.95
N GLY A 42 4.78 10.35 10.95
CA GLY A 42 4.87 11.67 10.32
C GLY A 42 3.50 12.19 9.86
N SER A 43 3.18 13.42 10.26
CA SER A 43 1.93 14.10 9.89
C SER A 43 2.16 15.17 8.82
N LEU A 44 1.14 15.44 8.02
CA LEU A 44 1.14 16.45 6.97
C LEU A 44 0.36 17.70 7.39
N MET A 45 0.92 18.86 7.04
CA MET A 45 0.26 20.15 7.16
C MET A 45 -0.30 20.55 5.79
N LEU A 46 -1.55 20.18 5.51
CA LEU A 46 -2.19 20.42 4.21
C LEU A 46 -2.69 21.86 4.02
N SER A 47 -2.36 22.78 4.92
CA SER A 47 -2.57 24.22 4.70
C SER A 47 -1.60 24.82 3.69
N ILE A 48 -0.52 24.09 3.35
CA ILE A 48 0.42 24.42 2.28
C ILE A 48 0.64 23.18 1.40
N PRO A 49 1.03 23.35 0.12
CA PRO A 49 1.48 22.24 -0.70
C PRO A 49 2.64 21.50 -0.02
N THR A 50 2.46 20.20 0.21
CA THR A 50 3.45 19.35 0.87
C THR A 50 3.90 18.26 -0.09
N VAL A 51 5.20 17.92 -0.02
CA VAL A 51 5.78 16.85 -0.84
C VAL A 51 5.67 15.54 -0.08
N VAL A 52 5.06 14.55 -0.71
CA VAL A 52 5.06 13.16 -0.25
C VAL A 52 6.04 12.36 -1.10
N ALA A 53 7.02 11.74 -0.48
CA ALA A 53 8.08 11.03 -1.17
C ALA A 53 8.25 9.60 -0.67
N HIS A 54 8.10 8.64 -1.58
CA HIS A 54 8.54 7.26 -1.40
C HIS A 54 9.94 7.09 -2.02
N ARG A 55 10.91 6.61 -1.23
CA ARG A 55 12.26 6.31 -1.74
C ARG A 55 12.30 4.91 -2.32
N ILE A 56 12.69 4.78 -3.58
CA ILE A 56 12.90 3.49 -4.24
C ILE A 56 14.28 2.95 -3.85
N ASP A 57 14.32 2.13 -2.79
CA ASP A 57 15.51 1.39 -2.37
C ASP A 57 15.34 -0.13 -2.63
N THR A 58 16.29 -0.96 -2.19
CA THR A 58 16.27 -2.42 -2.40
C THR A 58 15.03 -3.10 -1.80
N TRP A 59 14.39 -2.49 -0.79
CA TRP A 59 13.21 -3.03 -0.12
C TRP A 59 11.90 -2.52 -0.75
N SER A 60 11.98 -1.51 -1.62
CA SER A 60 10.81 -1.01 -2.35
C SER A 60 10.24 -2.06 -3.31
N PRO A 61 8.90 -2.22 -3.36
CA PRO A 61 8.23 -3.04 -4.37
C PRO A 61 8.35 -2.49 -5.79
N LEU A 62 8.77 -1.23 -5.93
CA LEU A 62 9.07 -0.62 -7.22
C LEU A 62 10.54 -0.81 -7.64
N SER A 63 11.36 -1.44 -6.79
CA SER A 63 12.77 -1.65 -7.09
C SER A 63 12.97 -2.57 -8.30
N PRO A 64 14.00 -2.34 -9.13
CA PRO A 64 14.29 -3.20 -10.28
C PRO A 64 14.53 -4.67 -9.87
N GLU A 65 15.13 -4.91 -8.72
CA GLU A 65 15.41 -6.26 -8.22
C GLU A 65 14.13 -7.01 -7.88
N GLN A 66 13.16 -6.38 -7.22
CA GLN A 66 11.88 -7.03 -6.92
C GLN A 66 11.09 -7.35 -8.19
N ARG A 67 11.17 -6.51 -9.23
CA ARG A 67 10.57 -6.81 -10.53
C ARG A 67 11.13 -8.10 -11.13
N ARG A 68 12.45 -8.32 -11.07
CA ARG A 68 13.10 -9.52 -11.62
C ARG A 68 12.65 -10.79 -10.91
N LEU A 69 12.56 -10.76 -9.58
CA LEU A 69 12.11 -11.90 -8.77
C LEU A 69 10.70 -12.37 -9.13
N LEU A 70 9.82 -11.45 -9.51
CA LEU A 70 8.44 -11.74 -9.90
C LEU A 70 8.30 -12.24 -11.35
N THR A 71 9.27 -11.99 -12.22
CA THR A 71 9.24 -12.44 -13.62
C THR A 71 9.71 -13.88 -13.84
N CYS A 72 10.27 -14.53 -12.83
CA CYS A 72 10.61 -15.95 -12.90
C CYS A 72 9.35 -16.78 -13.20
N PRO A 73 9.42 -17.79 -14.09
CA PRO A 73 8.25 -18.59 -14.48
C PRO A 73 7.74 -19.37 -13.27
N GLN A 74 6.68 -18.85 -12.64
CA GLN A 74 5.96 -19.57 -11.61
C GLN A 74 5.01 -20.57 -12.26
N LYS A 75 4.98 -21.79 -11.71
CA LYS A 75 4.06 -22.86 -12.14
C LYS A 75 2.63 -22.31 -12.12
N GLN A 76 1.88 -22.48 -13.21
CA GLN A 76 0.50 -22.01 -13.28
C GLN A 76 -0.32 -22.68 -12.16
N PRO A 77 -1.15 -21.91 -11.44
CA PRO A 77 -2.01 -22.46 -10.40
C PRO A 77 -3.10 -23.29 -11.04
N ASP A 78 -3.54 -24.35 -10.36
CA ASP A 78 -4.69 -25.13 -10.80
C ASP A 78 -5.95 -24.24 -10.85
N GLU A 79 -6.84 -24.52 -11.81
CA GLU A 79 -8.04 -23.72 -12.10
C GLU A 79 -8.98 -23.57 -10.88
N LYS A 80 -9.03 -24.59 -10.03
CA LYS A 80 -9.77 -24.58 -8.76
C LYS A 80 -9.20 -23.56 -7.76
N GLU A 81 -7.88 -23.42 -7.74
CA GLU A 81 -7.19 -22.46 -6.88
C GLU A 81 -7.42 -21.02 -7.37
N ARG A 82 -7.52 -20.83 -8.69
CA ARG A 82 -7.86 -19.55 -9.32
C ARG A 82 -9.29 -19.10 -8.97
N GLN A 83 -10.27 -20.01 -9.05
CA GLN A 83 -11.67 -19.71 -8.69
C GLN A 83 -11.82 -19.38 -7.20
N GLN A 84 -11.15 -20.13 -6.31
CA GLN A 84 -11.15 -19.81 -4.87
C GLN A 84 -10.50 -18.46 -4.56
N ARG A 85 -9.46 -18.05 -5.30
CA ARG A 85 -8.79 -16.76 -5.10
C ARG A 85 -9.60 -15.56 -5.54
N LEU A 86 -10.34 -15.65 -6.64
CA LEU A 86 -11.26 -14.58 -7.06
C LEU A 86 -12.34 -14.31 -6.01
N LEU A 87 -12.83 -15.37 -5.35
CA LEU A 87 -13.75 -15.24 -4.21
C LEU A 87 -13.08 -14.56 -3.00
N ARG A 88 -11.78 -14.76 -2.78
CA ARG A 88 -11.01 -14.03 -1.75
C ARG A 88 -10.79 -12.56 -2.07
N ILE A 89 -10.80 -12.14 -3.33
CA ILE A 89 -10.71 -10.71 -3.71
C ILE A 89 -12.07 -10.03 -3.49
N GLY A 90 -13.17 -10.71 -3.86
CA GLY A 90 -14.52 -10.23 -3.51
C GLY A 90 -14.77 -10.18 -2.00
N ASN A 91 -14.14 -11.09 -1.25
CA ASN A 91 -14.15 -11.15 0.20
C ASN A 91 -12.90 -10.53 0.85
N ALA A 92 -12.07 -9.81 0.09
CA ALA A 92 -11.04 -8.95 0.66
C ALA A 92 -11.77 -7.73 1.20
N VAL A 93 -12.53 -7.96 2.27
CA VAL A 93 -12.92 -6.91 3.20
C VAL A 93 -11.59 -6.29 3.58
N TRP A 94 -11.42 -5.03 3.18
CA TRP A 94 -10.43 -4.11 3.72
C TRP A 94 -10.10 -4.47 5.16
N PRO A 95 -8.85 -4.36 5.64
CA PRO A 95 -8.53 -4.64 7.04
C PRO A 95 -9.61 -4.00 7.89
N GLY A 96 -10.33 -4.87 8.62
CA GLY A 96 -11.57 -4.49 9.29
C GLY A 96 -11.28 -3.31 10.21
N LEU A 97 -12.32 -2.57 10.61
CA LEU A 97 -12.17 -1.44 11.53
C LEU A 97 -11.26 -1.77 12.74
N GLN A 98 -11.29 -3.02 13.20
CA GLN A 98 -10.49 -3.56 14.29
C GLN A 98 -8.99 -3.69 14.00
N GLU A 99 -8.59 -4.03 12.77
CA GLU A 99 -7.18 -4.11 12.36
C GLU A 99 -6.60 -2.70 12.17
N ARG A 100 -7.43 -1.75 11.72
CA ARG A 100 -7.06 -0.32 11.72
C ARG A 100 -6.91 0.25 13.13
N GLN A 101 -7.79 -0.16 14.05
CA GLN A 101 -7.69 0.21 15.46
C GLN A 101 -6.39 -0.32 16.06
N SER A 102 -6.06 -1.59 15.79
CA SER A 102 -4.80 -2.17 16.27
C SER A 102 -3.58 -1.48 15.67
N ASP A 103 -3.58 -1.09 14.40
CA ASP A 103 -2.47 -0.34 13.79
C ASP A 103 -2.32 1.06 14.42
N CYS A 104 -3.43 1.75 14.68
CA CYS A 104 -3.43 3.04 15.38
C CYS A 104 -2.94 2.91 16.84
N ASP A 105 -3.33 1.82 17.53
CA ASP A 105 -2.97 1.57 18.93
C ASP A 105 -1.53 1.02 19.07
N SER A 106 -1.00 0.36 18.04
CA SER A 106 0.35 -0.22 18.04
C SER A 106 1.41 0.64 17.35
N GLY A 107 1.01 1.70 16.64
CA GLY A 107 1.94 2.70 16.08
C GLY A 107 2.87 2.15 14.99
N ASN A 108 2.45 1.09 14.29
CA ASN A 108 3.17 0.49 13.16
C ASN A 108 2.60 0.92 11.80
#